data_AF-A0A9J6GCM3-F1
#
_entry.id   AF-A0A9J6GCM3-F1
#
_cell.length_a   1.000
_cell.length_b   1.000
_cell.length_c   1.000
_cell.angle_alpha   90.00
_cell.angle_beta   90.00
_cell.angle_gamma   90.00
#
_symmetry.space_group_name_H-M   'P 1'
#
loop_
_entity.id
_entity.type
_entity.pdbx_description
1 polymer ?
#
loop_
_entity_poly.entity_id
_entity_poly.type
_entity_poly.pdbx_seq_one_letter_code
_entity_poly.pdbx_strand_id
1 'polypeptide(L)' 'MLSSTPLEEVVAAASPNAVVWAQLDIRKDRSLSVQDALRAKRCGCAAIVFTVDLPLISRDPALSGSDFTPEPFDEM' A
#
# COMPACT_ATOMS: atom_id res chain seq x y z
N MET A 1 3.80 -1.18 -2.22
CA MET A 1 2.66 -0.62 -1.48
C MET A 1 1.40 -0.97 -2.26
N LEU A 2 0.41 -1.60 -1.62
CA LEU A 2 -0.79 -2.11 -2.31
C LEU A 2 -2.02 -1.39 -1.74
N SER A 3 -2.82 -0.79 -2.61
CA SER A 3 -4.03 -0.05 -2.27
C SER A 3 -4.90 0.03 -3.52
N SER A 4 -6.23 0.02 -3.35
CA SER A 4 -7.19 0.27 -4.45
C SER A 4 -7.24 1.74 -4.86
N THR A 5 -6.71 2.64 -4.03
CA THR A 5 -6.66 4.09 -4.29
C THR A 5 -5.20 4.56 -4.30
N PRO A 6 -4.78 5.36 -5.30
CA PRO A 6 -3.44 5.95 -5.34
C PRO A 6 -3.12 6.78 -4.09
N LEU A 7 -1.87 6.75 -3.65
CA LEU A 7 -1.44 7.49 -2.47
C LEU A 7 -1.65 9.00 -2.61
N GLU A 8 -1.41 9.54 -3.80
CA GLU A 8 -1.57 10.95 -4.13
C GLU A 8 -3.01 11.40 -3.92
N GLU A 9 -3.98 10.58 -4.33
CA GLU A 9 -5.41 10.86 -4.13
C GLU A 9 -5.79 10.80 -2.66
N VAL A 10 -5.28 9.80 -1.92
CA VAL A 10 -5.50 9.70 -0.47
C VAL A 10 -4.97 10.94 0.26
N VAL A 11 -3.77 11.41 -0.09
CA VAL A 11 -3.20 12.62 0.51
C VAL A 11 -3.99 13.86 0.08
N ALA A 12 -4.35 13.99 -1.19
CA ALA A 12 -5.09 15.14 -1.70
C ALA A 12 -6.49 15.27 -1.08
N ALA A 13 -7.14 14.14 -0.79
CA ALA A 13 -8.44 14.10 -0.13
C ALA A 13 -8.37 14.26 1.39
N ALA A 14 -7.18 14.23 1.99
CA ALA A 14 -7.03 14.36 3.44
C ALA A 14 -7.35 15.78 3.93
N SER A 15 -7.87 15.88 5.16
CA SER A 15 -8.09 17.18 5.80
C SER A 15 -6.78 17.98 5.89
N PRO A 16 -6.78 19.33 5.80
CA PRO A 16 -5.56 20.13 5.84
C PRO A 16 -4.62 19.88 7.03
N ASN A 17 -5.16 19.39 8.15
CA ASN A 17 -4.40 19.07 9.37
C ASN A 17 -4.23 17.57 9.61
N ALA A 18 -4.62 16.72 8.66
CA ALA A 18 -4.47 15.28 8.80
C ALA A 18 -3.00 14.87 8.66
N VAL A 19 -2.57 13.96 9.52
CA VAL A 19 -1.26 13.32 9.41
C VAL A 19 -1.45 11.99 8.71
N VAL A 20 -0.87 11.85 7.51
CA VAL A 20 -0.95 10.62 6.72
C VAL A 20 0.35 9.83 6.86
N TRP A 21 0.25 8.54 7.20
CA TRP A 21 1.36 7.60 7.22
C TRP A 21 1.19 6.57 6.10
N ALA A 22 2.29 6.14 5.50
CA ALA A 22 2.27 5.11 4.46
C ALA A 22 2.74 3.77 5.02
N GLN A 23 1.88 2.75 4.99
CA GLN A 23 2.26 1.38 5.29
C GLN A 23 3.05 0.79 4.11
N LEU A 24 4.08 0.00 4.40
CA LEU A 24 4.93 -0.61 3.38
C LEU A 24 5.31 -2.05 3.73
N ASP A 25 4.90 -2.97 2.85
CA ASP A 25 5.46 -4.32 2.77
C ASP A 25 6.73 -4.33 1.92
N ILE A 26 7.74 -5.07 2.37
CA ILE A 26 9.00 -5.21 1.63
C ILE A 26 8.79 -6.19 0.47
N ARG A 27 8.85 -5.67 -0.76
CA ARG A 27 8.76 -6.46 -1.99
C ARG A 27 10.08 -7.18 -2.24
N LYS A 28 10.01 -8.38 -2.86
CA LYS A 28 11.21 -9.19 -3.22
C LYS A 28 12.25 -8.34 -3.97
N ASP A 29 11.82 -7.59 -4.97
CA ASP A 29 12.63 -6.54 -5.57
C ASP A 29 12.68 -5.31 -4.64
N ARG A 30 13.88 -4.99 -4.15
CA ARG A 30 14.09 -3.88 -3.21
C ARG A 30 14.04 -2.51 -3.89
N SER A 31 14.34 -2.44 -5.19
CA SER A 31 14.27 -1.18 -5.93
C SER A 31 12.84 -0.61 -5.92
N LEU A 32 11.88 -1.52 -6.05
CA LEU A 32 10.46 -1.25 -5.99
C LEU A 32 9.99 -0.76 -4.59
N SER A 33 10.49 -1.36 -3.50
CA SER A 33 10.21 -0.84 -2.14
C SER A 33 10.85 0.54 -1.89
N VAL A 34 12.05 0.78 -2.41
CA VAL A 34 12.70 2.10 -2.33
C VAL A 34 11.89 3.15 -3.11
N GLN A 35 11.41 2.81 -4.31
CA GLN A 35 10.56 3.70 -5.10
C GLN A 35 9.26 4.05 -4.37
N ASP A 36 8.61 3.07 -3.72
CA ASP A 36 7.41 3.29 -2.92
C ASP A 36 7.68 4.23 -1.74
N ALA A 37 8.77 4.02 -0.99
CA ALA A 37 9.15 4.87 0.13
C ALA A 37 9.45 6.31 -0.31
N LEU A 38 10.16 6.48 -1.45
CA LEU A 38 10.42 7.78 -2.04
C LEU A 38 9.14 8.46 -2.53
N ARG A 39 8.19 7.70 -3.09
CA ARG A 39 6.87 8.21 -3.49
C ARG A 39 6.10 8.73 -2.28
N ALA A 40 6.03 7.97 -1.20
CA ALA A 40 5.38 8.39 0.03
C ALA A 40 5.99 9.67 0.62
N LYS A 41 7.32 9.77 0.64
CA LYS A 41 8.00 11.01 1.04
C LYS A 41 7.62 12.20 0.14
N ARG A 42 7.59 12.02 -1.18
CA ARG A 42 7.19 13.08 -2.13
C ARG A 42 5.73 13.51 -1.96
N CYS A 43 4.84 12.59 -1.60
CA CYS A 43 3.44 12.88 -1.32
C CYS A 43 3.26 13.59 0.03
N GLY A 44 4.29 13.75 0.86
CA GLY A 44 4.18 14.43 2.14
C GLY A 44 3.68 13.53 3.28
N CYS A 45 3.76 12.21 3.13
CA CYS A 45 3.51 11.31 4.26
C CYS A 45 4.51 11.57 5.38
N ALA A 46 4.03 11.62 6.62
CA ALA A 46 4.85 11.94 7.79
C ALA A 46 5.73 10.77 8.24
N ALA A 47 5.35 9.53 7.90
CA ALA A 47 6.10 8.33 8.28
C ALA A 47 5.88 7.17 7.29
N ILE A 48 6.85 6.26 7.28
CA ILE A 48 6.72 4.92 6.70
C ILE A 48 6.53 3.93 7.85
N VAL A 49 5.51 3.08 7.76
CA VAL A 49 5.23 2.01 8.71
C VAL A 49 5.55 0.69 8.03
N PHE A 50 6.63 0.02 8.47
CA PHE A 50 6.99 -1.30 7.94
C PHE A 50 6.16 -2.39 8.59
N THR A 51 5.51 -3.21 7.76
CA THR A 51 4.87 -4.44 8.20
C THR A 51 5.88 -5.58 8.12
N VAL A 52 6.15 -6.23 9.26
CA VAL A 52 7.23 -7.21 9.41
C VAL A 52 6.76 -8.58 9.89
N ASP A 53 5.48 -8.68 10.26
CA ASP A 53 4.82 -9.87 10.79
C ASP A 53 4.07 -10.69 9.72
N LEU A 54 4.08 -10.23 8.46
CA LEU A 54 3.49 -10.92 7.29
C LEU A 54 4.55 -11.44 6.29
N PRO A 55 5.49 -12.33 6.69
CA PRO A 55 6.48 -12.87 5.76
C PRO A 55 5.86 -13.86 4.73
N LEU A 56 4.72 -14.45 5.08
CA LEU A 56 3.95 -15.37 4.25
C LEU A 56 2.49 -14.97 4.31
N ILE A 57 1.83 -14.89 3.15
CA ILE A 57 0.38 -14.73 3.09
C ILE A 57 -0.23 -16.06 3.56
N SER A 58 -0.97 -16.03 4.66
CA SER A 58 -1.68 -17.22 5.13
C SER A 58 -2.67 -17.68 4.07
N ARG A 59 -2.56 -18.95 3.68
CA ARG A 59 -3.55 -19.60 2.83
C ARG A 59 -4.71 -20.02 3.71
N ASP A 60 -5.50 -19.05 4.19
CA ASP A 60 -6.71 -19.32 4.96
C ASP A 60 -7.71 -20.03 4.04
N PRO A 61 -8.12 -21.28 4.34
CA PRO A 61 -9.12 -21.99 3.54
C PRO A 61 -10.46 -21.23 3.44
N ALA A 62 -10.80 -20.40 4.42
CA ALA A 62 -11.99 -19.55 4.40
C ALA A 62 -11.89 -18.41 3.37
N LEU A 63 -10.68 -17.96 3.04
CA LEU A 63 -10.39 -17.00 1.97
C LEU A 63 -10.03 -17.70 0.64
N SER A 64 -9.73 -18.99 0.69
CA SER A 64 -9.34 -19.83 -0.46
C SER A 64 -10.49 -20.15 -1.41
N GLY A 65 -11.73 -19.82 -1.06
CA GLY A 65 -12.94 -20.12 -1.83
C GLY A 65 -13.62 -18.89 -2.47
N SER A 66 -13.21 -17.67 -2.11
CA SER A 66 -13.55 -16.50 -2.91
C SER A 66 -12.54 -16.42 -4.05
N ASP A 67 -13.00 -16.48 -5.30
CA ASP A 67 -12.26 -16.01 -6.49
C ASP A 67 -12.00 -14.49 -6.34
N PHE A 68 -11.26 -14.08 -5.32
CA PHE A 68 -10.88 -12.70 -5.11
C PHE A 68 -9.73 -12.39 -6.04
N THR A 69 -10.09 -12.15 -7.30
CA THR A 69 -9.28 -11.42 -8.25
C THR A 69 -9.68 -9.95 -8.11
N PRO A 70 -8.83 -9.08 -7.53
CA PRO A 70 -9.13 -7.67 -7.53
C PRO A 70 -9.21 -7.20 -9.00
N GLU A 71 -10.27 -6.46 -9.33
CA GLU A 71 -10.45 -5.89 -10.68
C GLU A 71 -9.21 -5.06 -11.07
N PRO A 72 -8.76 -5.11 -12.33
CA PRO A 72 -7.62 -4.33 -12.80
C PRO A 72 -7.85 -2.83 -12.60
N PHE A 73 -6.81 -2.11 -12.17
CA PHE A 73 -6.87 -0.67 -11.90
C PHE A 73 -7.04 0.21 -13.17
N ASP A 74 -6.96 -0.36 -14.37
CA ASP A 74 -6.97 0.40 -15.64
C ASP A 74 -8.38 0.85 -16.11
N GLU A 75 -9.45 0.59 -15.36
CA GLU A 75 -10.86 0.90 -15.74
C GLU A 75 -11.56 2.01 -14.91
N MET A 76 -10.84 2.85 -14.16
CA MET A 76 -11.41 4.01 -13.41
C MET A 76 -10.86 5.35 -13.88
#